data_AF-A0A3E0WSJ9-F1
#
_entry.id   AF-A0A3E0WSJ9-F1
#
_cell.length_a   1.000
_cell.length_b   1.000
_cell.length_c   1.000
_cell.angle_alpha   90.00
_cell.angle_beta   90.00
_cell.angle_gamma   90.00
#
_symmetry.space_group_name_H-M   'P 1'
#
loop_
_entity.id
_entity.type
_entity.pdbx_description
1 polymer ?
#
loop_
_entity_poly.entity_id
_entity_poly.type
_entity_poly.pdbx_seq_one_letter_code
_entity_poly.pdbx_strand_id
1 'polypeptide(L)'
;MMKIKSTDTYLRKLEEELIELPKEERKAIVAEIEDHFSNAIMEETMQGNSKEDAERLVLQTFHSPDVLAESYVTPSSTNNFDQLTISVFIIGLWSAASGTLLAQLLDIYDLGRLTAGMLGVAISIIHLFCKKEWRKLEVQTLRAFKYVIPFVLFPASLFLFWLQGEINVYTITYLISFWIFIGLCYSLFQWFYKRVMS
;
A
#
# COMPACT_ATOMS: atom_id res chain seq x y z
N MET A 1 -17.05 10.38 -0.15
CA MET A 1 -16.28 11.64 -0.32
C MET A 1 -15.72 12.05 1.03
N MET A 2 -14.41 11.89 1.24
CA MET A 2 -13.77 12.23 2.52
C MET A 2 -13.56 13.74 2.58
N LYS A 3 -14.31 14.46 3.43
CA LYS A 3 -14.10 15.90 3.66
C LYS A 3 -12.68 16.10 4.20
N ILE A 4 -11.82 16.70 3.40
CA ILE A 4 -10.47 17.10 3.82
C ILE A 4 -10.65 18.24 4.82
N LYS A 5 -10.15 18.05 6.05
CA LYS A 5 -10.39 18.98 7.16
C LYS A 5 -9.23 19.94 7.43
N SER A 6 -8.05 19.68 6.86
CA SER A 6 -6.85 20.49 7.02
C SER A 6 -6.00 20.44 5.76
N THR A 7 -5.22 21.49 5.54
CA THR A 7 -4.23 21.57 4.45
C THR A 7 -3.18 20.47 4.55
N ASP A 8 -2.74 20.10 5.75
CA ASP A 8 -1.84 18.95 5.94
C ASP A 8 -2.44 17.64 5.39
N THR A 9 -3.74 17.43 5.61
CA THR A 9 -4.44 16.25 5.10
C THR A 9 -4.57 16.30 3.58
N TYR A 10 -4.69 17.49 3.00
CA TYR A 10 -4.69 17.71 1.56
C TYR A 10 -3.31 17.37 0.97
N LEU A 11 -2.24 17.98 1.50
CA LEU A 11 -0.87 17.84 0.99
C LEU A 11 -0.39 16.39 1.05
N ARG A 12 -0.69 15.68 2.14
CA ARG A 12 -0.38 14.24 2.23
C ARG A 12 -1.10 13.41 1.17
N LYS A 13 -2.37 13.76 0.86
CA LYS A 13 -3.08 13.08 -0.22
C LYS A 13 -2.51 13.43 -1.58
N LEU A 14 -2.16 14.69 -1.82
CA LEU A 14 -1.52 15.12 -3.06
C LEU A 14 -0.19 14.37 -3.28
N GLU A 15 0.62 14.22 -2.22
CA GLU A 15 1.85 13.43 -2.26
C GLU A 15 1.58 11.95 -2.60
N GLU A 16 0.53 11.35 -2.03
CA GLU A 16 0.10 9.99 -2.39
C GLU A 16 -0.30 9.88 -3.88
N GLU A 17 -0.93 10.91 -4.45
CA GLU A 17 -1.40 10.93 -5.84
C GLU A 17 -0.26 11.19 -6.85
N LEU A 18 0.77 11.95 -6.47
CA LEU A 18 1.96 12.30 -7.29
C LEU A 18 3.08 11.26 -7.26
N ILE A 19 2.83 10.06 -6.73
CA ILE A 19 3.85 9.02 -6.53
C ILE A 19 4.55 8.56 -7.81
N GLU A 20 3.93 8.78 -8.99
CA GLU A 20 4.51 8.45 -10.29
C GLU A 20 5.67 9.36 -10.70
N LEU A 21 5.77 10.55 -10.09
CA LEU A 21 6.89 11.45 -10.29
C LEU A 21 8.07 11.05 -9.41
N PRO A 22 9.32 11.34 -9.84
CA PRO A 22 10.50 11.22 -9.01
C PRO A 22 10.31 11.92 -7.66
N LYS A 23 10.87 11.33 -6.60
CA LYS A 23 10.71 11.81 -5.22
C LYS A 23 11.03 13.30 -5.05
N GLU A 24 12.07 13.78 -5.73
CA GLU A 24 12.48 15.19 -5.65
C GLU A 24 11.46 16.12 -6.33
N GLU A 25 10.91 15.73 -7.47
CA GLU A 25 9.86 16.48 -8.16
C GLU A 25 8.57 16.51 -7.35
N ARG A 26 8.19 15.37 -6.75
CA ARG A 26 7.03 15.28 -5.86
C ARG A 26 7.16 16.23 -4.67
N LYS A 27 8.32 16.26 -4.01
CA LYS A 27 8.57 17.17 -2.89
C LYS A 27 8.53 18.63 -3.32
N ALA A 28 9.07 18.95 -4.49
CA ALA A 28 9.02 20.30 -5.03
C ALA A 28 7.59 20.77 -5.27
N ILE A 29 6.75 19.93 -5.90
CA ILE A 29 5.33 20.24 -6.15
C ILE A 29 4.55 20.38 -4.84
N VAL A 30 4.75 19.48 -3.87
CA VAL A 30 4.07 19.57 -2.57
C VAL A 30 4.48 20.85 -1.83
N ALA A 31 5.76 21.22 -1.86
CA ALA A 31 6.24 22.45 -1.23
C ALA A 31 5.70 23.71 -1.91
N GLU A 32 5.57 23.71 -3.24
CA GLU A 32 4.95 24.81 -3.99
C GLU A 32 3.48 25.00 -3.57
N ILE A 33 2.71 23.90 -3.50
CA ILE A 33 1.30 23.96 -3.09
C ILE A 33 1.17 24.32 -1.60
N GLU A 34 2.09 23.90 -0.74
CA GLU A 34 2.16 24.32 0.66
C GLU A 34 2.37 25.83 0.80
N ASP A 35 3.28 26.41 0.01
CA ASP A 35 3.51 27.86 -0.02
C ASP A 35 2.27 28.61 -0.50
N HIS A 36 1.60 28.13 -1.54
CA HIS A 36 0.33 28.69 -2.01
C HIS A 36 -0.77 28.65 -0.93
N PHE A 37 -0.88 27.54 -0.19
CA PHE A 37 -1.83 27.46 0.93
C PHE A 37 -1.48 28.42 2.06
N SER A 38 -0.21 28.51 2.43
CA SER A 38 0.26 29.44 3.46
C SER A 38 -0.10 30.88 3.12
N ASN A 39 0.17 31.30 1.87
CA ASN A 39 -0.15 32.62 1.37
C ASN A 39 -1.67 32.89 1.35
N ALA A 40 -2.46 31.96 0.83
CA ALA A 40 -3.92 32.11 0.76
C ALA A 40 -4.59 32.14 2.15
N ILE A 41 -4.12 31.31 3.10
CA ILE A 41 -4.62 31.34 4.49
C ILE A 41 -4.27 32.67 5.16
N MET A 42 -3.06 33.19 4.92
CA MET A 42 -2.64 34.47 5.46
C MET A 42 -3.52 35.61 4.93
N GLU A 43 -3.84 35.63 3.64
CA GLU A 43 -4.75 36.61 3.04
C GLU A 43 -6.15 36.56 3.66
N GLU A 44 -6.73 35.37 3.80
CA GLU A 44 -8.03 35.18 4.44
C GLU A 44 -8.03 35.58 5.93
N THR A 45 -6.92 35.32 6.63
CA THR A 45 -6.76 35.73 8.04
C THR A 45 -6.65 37.25 8.15
N MET A 46 -5.97 37.92 7.21
CA MET A 46 -5.91 39.39 7.14
C MET A 46 -7.27 40.03 6.84
N GLN A 47 -8.17 39.32 6.18
CA GLN A 47 -9.56 39.74 5.95
C GLN A 47 -10.46 39.55 7.18
N GLY A 48 -9.92 39.04 8.29
CA GLY A 48 -10.62 38.90 9.57
C GLY A 48 -11.22 37.51 9.81
N ASN A 49 -10.95 36.53 8.95
CA ASN A 49 -11.40 35.16 9.16
C ASN A 49 -10.55 34.46 10.22
N SER A 50 -11.17 33.54 10.96
CA SER A 50 -10.43 32.65 11.87
C SER A 50 -9.52 31.74 11.05
N LYS A 51 -8.38 31.30 11.61
CA LYS A 51 -7.45 30.38 10.91
C LYS A 51 -8.16 29.12 10.39
N GLU A 52 -9.11 28.59 11.16
CA GLU A 52 -9.88 27.39 10.81
C GLU A 52 -10.87 27.64 9.67
N ASP A 53 -11.51 28.81 9.65
CA ASP A 53 -12.40 29.20 8.55
C ASP A 53 -11.61 29.54 7.27
N ALA A 54 -10.45 30.19 7.41
CA ALA A 54 -9.53 30.48 6.33
C ALA A 54 -9.03 29.19 5.65
N GLU A 55 -8.57 28.21 6.44
CA GLU A 55 -8.19 26.88 5.92
C GLU A 55 -9.34 26.21 5.17
N ARG A 56 -10.57 26.27 5.71
CA ARG A 56 -11.75 25.68 5.05
C ARG A 56 -12.10 26.38 3.75
N LEU A 57 -12.04 27.71 3.71
CA LEU A 57 -12.35 28.51 2.52
C LEU A 57 -11.33 28.23 1.42
N VAL A 58 -10.05 28.25 1.73
CA VAL A 58 -8.97 27.94 0.78
C VAL A 58 -9.13 26.54 0.21
N LEU A 59 -9.42 25.54 1.06
CA LEU A 59 -9.64 24.16 0.63
C LEU A 59 -10.89 23.97 -0.25
N GLN A 60 -11.86 24.88 -0.22
CA GLN A 60 -13.02 24.84 -1.12
C GLN A 60 -12.72 25.39 -2.51
N THR A 61 -11.75 26.29 -2.62
CA THR A 61 -11.38 26.94 -3.88
C THR A 61 -10.41 26.09 -4.70
N PHE A 62 -9.63 25.23 -4.04
CA PHE A 62 -8.70 24.33 -4.71
C PHE A 62 -9.40 23.11 -5.32
N HIS A 63 -8.88 22.64 -6.46
CA HIS A 63 -9.23 21.34 -7.01
C HIS A 63 -8.94 20.23 -6.00
N SER A 64 -9.57 19.07 -6.15
CA SER A 64 -9.24 17.93 -5.29
C SER A 64 -7.83 17.40 -5.62
N PRO A 65 -7.13 16.78 -4.64
CA PRO A 65 -5.73 16.35 -4.82
C PRO A 65 -5.49 15.43 -6.02
N ASP A 66 -6.47 14.58 -6.34
CA ASP A 66 -6.49 13.68 -7.49
C ASP A 66 -6.52 14.43 -8.83
N VAL A 67 -7.38 15.45 -8.94
CA VAL A 67 -7.50 16.29 -10.15
C VAL A 67 -6.25 17.15 -10.33
N LEU A 68 -5.72 17.69 -9.23
CA LEU A 68 -4.50 18.47 -9.27
C LEU A 68 -3.31 17.59 -9.70
N ALA A 69 -3.18 16.39 -9.14
CA ALA A 69 -2.11 15.45 -9.52
C ALA A 69 -2.18 15.04 -11.00
N GLU A 70 -3.38 14.84 -11.56
CA GLU A 70 -3.57 14.51 -12.97
C GLU A 70 -2.94 15.59 -13.89
N SER A 71 -3.06 16.86 -13.52
CA SER A 71 -2.44 17.97 -14.29
C SER A 71 -0.91 17.93 -14.35
N TYR A 72 -0.26 17.31 -13.35
CA TYR A 72 1.20 17.14 -13.31
C TYR A 72 1.66 15.82 -13.92
N VAL A 73 0.79 14.80 -13.95
CA VAL A 73 1.16 13.42 -14.31
C VAL A 73 0.83 13.07 -15.77
N THR A 74 -0.10 13.77 -16.44
CA THR A 74 -0.47 13.41 -17.82
C THR A 74 0.30 14.18 -18.91
N PRO A 75 0.96 13.46 -19.83
CA PRO A 75 0.68 13.54 -21.25
C PRO A 75 -0.38 12.48 -21.61
N SER A 76 -1.43 12.93 -22.31
CA SER A 76 -2.61 12.19 -22.77
C SER A 76 -2.44 10.69 -23.07
N SER A 77 -3.40 9.90 -22.58
CA SER A 77 -3.79 8.57 -23.08
C SER A 77 -2.72 7.48 -23.15
N THR A 78 -2.58 6.71 -22.06
CA THR A 78 -2.10 5.32 -22.16
C THR A 78 -3.10 4.41 -21.44
N ASN A 79 -3.56 3.39 -22.16
CA ASN A 79 -4.65 2.50 -21.77
C ASN A 79 -4.41 1.85 -20.38
N ASN A 80 -5.44 1.85 -19.53
CA ASN A 80 -5.42 1.22 -18.19
C ASN A 80 -5.02 -0.28 -18.18
N PHE A 81 -5.03 -0.97 -19.33
CA PHE A 81 -4.56 -2.36 -19.45
C PHE A 81 -3.03 -2.50 -19.53
N ASP A 82 -2.28 -1.47 -19.94
CA ASP A 82 -0.81 -1.47 -19.98
C ASP A 82 -0.17 -1.27 -18.58
N GLN A 83 -1.02 -1.08 -17.56
CA GLN A 83 -0.60 -0.78 -16.19
C GLN A 83 -0.37 -2.03 -15.33
N LEU A 84 -0.66 -3.23 -15.85
CA LEU A 84 -0.32 -4.51 -15.19
C LEU A 84 1.21 -4.68 -15.17
N THR A 85 1.82 -4.08 -14.17
CA THR A 85 3.28 -4.01 -14.07
C THR A 85 3.81 -5.35 -13.55
N ILE A 86 5.04 -5.71 -13.92
CA ILE A 86 5.75 -6.89 -13.40
C ILE A 86 5.64 -6.99 -11.88
N SER A 87 5.63 -5.87 -11.16
CA SER A 87 5.48 -5.90 -9.70
C SER A 87 4.06 -6.25 -9.23
N VAL A 88 3.00 -5.90 -9.97
CA VAL A 88 1.63 -6.37 -9.65
C VAL A 88 1.54 -7.88 -9.83
N PHE A 89 2.15 -8.40 -10.91
CA PHE A 89 2.28 -9.85 -11.10
C PHE A 89 3.07 -10.52 -9.97
N ILE A 90 4.19 -9.93 -9.55
CA ILE A 90 5.02 -10.48 -8.47
C ILE A 90 4.34 -10.38 -7.09
N ILE A 91 3.53 -9.35 -6.85
CA ILE A 91 2.70 -9.28 -5.64
C ILE A 91 1.58 -10.35 -5.69
N GLY A 92 1.03 -10.62 -6.87
CA GLY A 92 0.14 -11.76 -7.11
C GLY A 92 0.81 -13.10 -6.83
N LEU A 93 2.08 -13.26 -7.26
CA LEU A 93 2.90 -14.44 -6.98
C LEU A 93 3.08 -14.67 -5.48
N TRP A 94 3.36 -13.61 -4.70
CA TRP A 94 3.41 -13.73 -3.23
C TRP A 94 2.10 -14.23 -2.64
N SER A 95 0.96 -13.74 -3.15
CA SER A 95 -0.37 -14.12 -2.66
C SER A 95 -0.66 -15.59 -2.95
N ALA A 96 -0.38 -16.04 -4.18
CA ALA A 96 -0.51 -17.44 -4.57
C ALA A 96 0.42 -18.33 -3.75
N ALA A 97 1.68 -17.93 -3.58
CA ALA A 97 2.68 -18.68 -2.81
C ALA A 97 2.28 -18.79 -1.32
N SER A 98 1.78 -17.71 -0.72
CA SER A 98 1.25 -17.73 0.64
C SER A 98 0.01 -18.63 0.76
N GLY A 99 -0.84 -18.66 -0.27
CA GLY A 99 -1.96 -19.60 -0.37
C GLY A 99 -1.51 -21.06 -0.44
N THR A 100 -0.44 -21.37 -1.18
CA THR A 100 0.13 -22.73 -1.23
C THR A 100 0.72 -23.18 0.10
N LEU A 101 1.35 -22.27 0.84
CA LEU A 101 1.82 -22.54 2.21
C LEU A 101 0.62 -22.74 3.15
N LEU A 102 -0.39 -21.88 3.05
CA LEU A 102 -1.61 -22.01 3.85
C LEU A 102 -2.33 -23.35 3.61
N ALA A 103 -2.36 -23.84 2.36
CA ALA A 103 -2.97 -25.12 2.00
C ALA A 103 -2.27 -26.34 2.63
N GLN A 104 -1.02 -26.21 3.11
CA GLN A 104 -0.36 -27.30 3.85
C GLN A 104 -1.02 -27.60 5.19
N LEU A 105 -1.90 -26.73 5.68
CA LEU A 105 -2.75 -27.03 6.83
C LEU A 105 -3.85 -28.05 6.52
N LEU A 106 -4.14 -28.35 5.25
CA LEU A 106 -5.16 -29.31 4.86
C LEU A 106 -4.61 -30.67 4.43
N ASP A 107 -3.37 -30.72 3.92
CA ASP A 107 -2.78 -31.93 3.34
C ASP A 107 -1.69 -32.54 4.25
N ILE A 108 -1.39 -33.81 4.02
CA ILE A 108 -0.18 -34.47 4.53
C ILE A 108 1.04 -33.83 3.84
N TYR A 109 2.07 -33.49 4.61
CA TYR A 109 3.33 -32.85 4.18
C TYR A 109 3.71 -33.11 2.71
N ASP A 110 3.44 -32.13 1.84
CA ASP A 110 3.89 -32.13 0.44
C ASP A 110 5.11 -31.21 0.31
N LEU A 111 6.30 -31.82 0.28
CA LEU A 111 7.57 -31.11 0.14
C LEU A 111 7.62 -30.26 -1.15
N GLY A 112 7.00 -30.72 -2.25
CA GLY A 112 7.00 -30.01 -3.52
C GLY A 112 6.21 -28.71 -3.44
N ARG A 113 5.00 -28.75 -2.87
CA ARG A 113 4.20 -27.55 -2.64
C ARG A 113 4.84 -26.60 -1.62
N LEU A 114 5.44 -27.15 -0.56
CA LEU A 114 6.12 -26.35 0.45
C LEU A 114 7.32 -25.60 -0.14
N THR A 115 8.15 -26.29 -0.92
CA THR A 115 9.32 -25.67 -1.58
C THR A 115 8.89 -24.64 -2.63
N ALA A 116 7.87 -24.94 -3.45
CA ALA A 116 7.33 -23.99 -4.41
C ALA A 116 6.78 -22.73 -3.75
N GLY A 117 6.02 -22.87 -2.64
CA GLY A 117 5.51 -21.75 -1.86
C GLY A 117 6.63 -20.89 -1.26
N MET A 118 7.64 -21.51 -0.66
CA MET A 118 8.79 -20.79 -0.11
C MET A 118 9.58 -20.03 -1.19
N LEU A 119 9.81 -20.65 -2.35
CA LEU A 119 10.49 -19.99 -3.47
C LEU A 119 9.68 -18.82 -4.04
N GLY A 120 8.37 -19.00 -4.23
CA GLY A 120 7.49 -17.94 -4.73
C GLY A 120 7.48 -16.72 -3.80
N VAL A 121 7.42 -16.94 -2.49
CA VAL A 121 7.55 -15.88 -1.49
C VAL A 121 8.93 -15.21 -1.58
N ALA A 122 10.01 -15.99 -1.61
CA ALA A 122 11.38 -15.47 -1.63
C ALA A 122 11.64 -14.59 -2.85
N ILE A 123 11.28 -15.06 -4.05
CA ILE A 123 11.39 -14.29 -5.30
C ILE A 123 10.63 -12.97 -5.18
N SER A 124 9.43 -13.01 -4.61
CA SER A 124 8.60 -11.83 -4.46
C SER A 124 9.23 -10.80 -3.52
N ILE A 125 9.77 -11.24 -2.39
CA ILE A 125 10.45 -10.36 -1.43
C ILE A 125 11.72 -9.75 -2.06
N ILE A 126 12.54 -10.57 -2.74
CA ILE A 126 13.76 -10.10 -3.41
C ILE A 126 13.43 -9.01 -4.44
N HIS A 127 12.40 -9.22 -5.26
CA HIS A 127 11.96 -8.22 -6.25
C HIS A 127 11.59 -6.89 -5.58
N LEU A 128 10.83 -6.93 -4.48
CA LEU A 128 10.44 -5.72 -3.73
C LEU A 128 11.68 -4.97 -3.20
N PHE A 129 12.75 -5.68 -2.81
CA PHE A 129 14.01 -5.06 -2.38
C PHE A 129 14.78 -4.41 -3.53
N CYS A 130 14.82 -5.03 -4.70
CA CYS A 130 15.56 -4.54 -5.86
C CYS A 130 14.88 -3.37 -6.57
N LYS A 131 13.57 -3.19 -6.36
CA LYS A 131 12.77 -2.18 -7.02
C LYS A 131 13.04 -0.78 -6.47
N LYS A 132 13.41 0.13 -7.38
CA LYS A 132 13.71 1.54 -7.08
C LYS A 132 12.56 2.49 -7.41
N GLU A 133 11.94 2.28 -8.56
CA GLU A 133 10.83 3.11 -9.06
C GLU A 133 9.50 2.40 -8.84
N TRP A 134 8.56 3.12 -8.25
CA TRP A 134 7.25 2.60 -7.83
C TRP A 134 6.15 3.33 -8.57
N ARG A 135 5.22 2.56 -9.12
CA ARG A 135 4.01 3.09 -9.77
C ARG A 135 2.85 3.15 -8.77
N LYS A 136 1.88 4.02 -9.03
CA LYS A 136 0.72 4.25 -8.15
C LYS A 136 -0.04 2.97 -7.81
N LEU A 137 -0.36 2.13 -8.81
CA LEU A 137 -1.03 0.84 -8.60
C LEU A 137 -0.25 -0.09 -7.67
N GLU A 138 1.09 -0.10 -7.75
CA GLU A 138 1.94 -0.98 -6.95
C GLU A 138 1.93 -0.53 -5.48
N VAL A 139 1.96 0.79 -5.25
CA VAL A 139 1.87 1.38 -3.90
C VAL A 139 0.47 1.17 -3.31
N GLN A 140 -0.58 1.33 -4.11
CA GLN A 140 -1.95 0.99 -3.69
C GLN A 140 -2.07 -0.49 -3.31
N THR A 141 -1.42 -1.38 -4.07
CA THR A 141 -1.38 -2.82 -3.76
C THR A 141 -0.62 -3.08 -2.45
N LEU A 142 0.56 -2.47 -2.23
CA LEU A 142 1.29 -2.55 -0.96
C LEU A 142 0.47 -2.03 0.22
N ARG A 143 -0.30 -0.95 0.02
CA ARG A 143 -1.20 -0.39 1.03
C ARG A 143 -2.33 -1.37 1.36
N ALA A 144 -2.91 -2.04 0.37
CA ALA A 144 -3.95 -3.04 0.57
C ALA A 144 -3.43 -4.24 1.38
N PHE A 145 -2.17 -4.63 1.18
CA PHE A 145 -1.51 -5.72 1.90
C PHE A 145 -1.45 -5.53 3.42
N LYS A 146 -1.49 -4.28 3.90
CA LYS A 146 -1.68 -3.96 5.32
C LYS A 146 -2.90 -4.65 5.93
N TYR A 147 -3.95 -4.83 5.13
CA TYR A 147 -5.22 -5.41 5.59
C TYR A 147 -5.33 -6.89 5.21
N VAL A 148 -4.78 -7.30 4.06
CA VAL A 148 -4.88 -8.70 3.60
C VAL A 148 -4.26 -9.67 4.60
N ILE A 149 -3.08 -9.36 5.15
CA ILE A 149 -2.39 -10.29 6.05
C ILE A 149 -3.16 -10.54 7.36
N PRO A 150 -3.50 -9.52 8.16
CA PRO A 150 -4.21 -9.73 9.42
C PRO A 150 -5.69 -10.12 9.25
N PHE A 151 -6.36 -9.68 8.19
CA PHE A 151 -7.81 -9.90 8.05
C PHE A 151 -8.20 -11.06 7.12
N VAL A 152 -7.27 -11.58 6.30
CA VAL A 152 -7.55 -12.73 5.42
C VAL A 152 -6.70 -13.93 5.81
N LEU A 153 -5.38 -13.82 5.79
CA LEU A 153 -4.51 -14.99 6.00
C LEU A 153 -4.61 -15.54 7.43
N PHE A 154 -4.70 -14.66 8.43
CA PHE A 154 -4.83 -15.10 9.82
C PHE A 154 -6.17 -15.83 10.09
N PRO A 155 -7.35 -15.26 9.78
CA PRO A 155 -8.62 -15.98 9.91
C PRO A 155 -8.69 -17.25 9.05
N ALA A 156 -8.18 -17.21 7.82
CA ALA A 156 -8.16 -18.38 6.95
C ALA A 156 -7.30 -19.51 7.55
N SER A 157 -6.14 -19.20 8.14
CA SER A 157 -5.30 -20.21 8.79
C SER A 157 -5.99 -20.89 9.97
N LEU A 158 -6.75 -20.15 10.79
CA LEU A 158 -7.55 -20.70 11.87
C LEU A 158 -8.69 -21.59 11.34
N PHE A 159 -9.35 -21.14 10.28
CA PHE A 159 -10.43 -21.90 9.65
C PHE A 159 -9.94 -23.23 9.07
N LEU A 160 -8.82 -23.22 8.34
CA LEU A 160 -8.24 -24.44 7.78
C LEU A 160 -7.71 -25.38 8.87
N PHE A 161 -7.08 -24.83 9.91
CA PHE A 161 -6.66 -25.61 11.08
C PHE A 161 -7.84 -26.35 11.72
N TRP A 162 -9.01 -25.70 11.83
CA TRP A 162 -10.22 -26.33 12.35
C TRP A 162 -10.75 -27.44 11.43
N LEU A 163 -10.66 -27.24 10.11
CA LEU A 163 -11.13 -28.22 9.12
C LEU A 163 -10.29 -29.49 9.04
N GLN A 164 -9.04 -29.48 9.47
CA GLN A 164 -8.15 -30.64 9.36
C GLN A 164 -8.63 -31.85 10.18
N GLY A 165 -9.51 -31.65 11.16
CA GLY A 165 -10.18 -32.72 11.92
C GLY A 165 -9.30 -33.47 12.92
N GLU A 166 -8.02 -33.68 12.59
CA GLU A 166 -7.01 -34.33 13.44
C GLU A 166 -5.90 -33.36 13.82
N ILE A 167 -5.98 -32.81 15.03
CA ILE A 167 -4.98 -31.90 15.56
C ILE A 167 -3.78 -32.71 16.06
N ASN A 168 -2.68 -32.69 15.31
CA ASN A 168 -1.42 -33.31 15.70
C ASN A 168 -0.33 -32.24 15.98
N VAL A 169 0.79 -32.68 16.57
CA VAL A 169 1.91 -31.78 16.93
C VAL A 169 2.48 -31.08 15.70
N TYR A 170 2.54 -31.76 14.55
CA TYR A 170 3.02 -31.19 13.30
C TYR A 170 2.14 -30.01 12.85
N THR A 171 0.82 -30.18 12.83
CA THR A 171 -0.13 -29.13 12.47
C THR A 171 -0.01 -27.92 13.39
N ILE A 172 0.04 -28.14 14.71
CA ILE A 172 0.17 -27.04 15.67
C ILE A 172 1.48 -26.28 15.41
N THR A 173 2.58 -27.00 15.24
CA THR A 173 3.90 -26.42 14.98
C THR A 173 3.93 -25.65 13.66
N TYR A 174 3.27 -26.19 12.63
CA TYR A 174 3.17 -25.56 11.32
C TYR A 174 2.32 -24.28 11.38
N LEU A 175 1.17 -24.30 12.05
CA LEU A 175 0.31 -23.12 12.23
C LEU A 175 1.06 -21.99 12.94
N ILE A 176 1.74 -22.30 14.05
CA ILE A 176 2.53 -21.30 14.80
C ILE A 176 3.65 -20.73 13.91
N SER A 177 4.35 -21.59 13.18
CA SER A 177 5.40 -21.18 12.25
C SER A 177 4.86 -20.31 11.11
N PHE A 178 3.68 -20.64 10.58
CA PHE A 178 2.98 -19.86 9.58
C PHE A 178 2.56 -18.49 10.14
N TRP A 179 2.11 -18.41 11.39
CA TRP A 179 1.78 -17.13 12.05
C TRP A 179 3.00 -16.23 12.25
N ILE A 180 4.13 -16.80 12.68
CA ILE A 180 5.39 -16.05 12.77
C ILE A 180 5.78 -15.53 11.37
N PHE A 181 5.69 -16.40 10.36
CA PHE A 181 6.00 -16.06 8.97
C PHE A 181 5.12 -14.91 8.44
N ILE A 182 3.80 -14.97 8.58
CA ILE A 182 2.92 -13.89 8.12
C ILE A 182 3.13 -12.60 8.91
N GLY A 183 3.46 -12.68 10.20
CA GLY A 183 3.81 -11.51 11.03
C GLY A 183 5.10 -10.82 10.56
N LEU A 184 6.11 -11.60 10.18
CA LEU A 184 7.34 -11.08 9.56
C LEU A 184 7.05 -10.44 8.20
N CYS A 185 6.26 -11.10 7.35
CA CYS A 185 5.86 -10.54 6.06
C CYS A 185 5.10 -9.22 6.22
N TYR A 186 4.13 -9.16 7.15
CA TYR A 186 3.40 -7.92 7.44
C TYR A 186 4.34 -6.77 7.81
N SER A 187 5.30 -7.04 8.71
CA SER A 187 6.27 -6.05 9.14
C SER A 187 7.15 -5.56 7.98
N LEU A 188 7.57 -6.48 7.10
CA LEU A 188 8.33 -6.15 5.88
C LEU A 188 7.50 -5.29 4.91
N PHE A 189 6.26 -5.67 4.61
CA PHE A 189 5.38 -4.89 3.72
C PHE A 189 5.10 -3.49 4.28
N GLN A 190 4.89 -3.35 5.60
CA GLN A 190 4.78 -2.04 6.25
C GLN A 190 6.04 -1.20 6.08
N TRP A 191 7.21 -1.82 6.26
CA TRP A 191 8.49 -1.15 6.08
C TRP A 191 8.69 -0.69 4.63
N PHE A 192 8.38 -1.53 3.64
CA PHE A 192 8.41 -1.16 2.23
C PHE A 192 7.48 0.01 1.92
N TYR A 193 6.23 -0.07 2.38
CA TYR A 193 5.27 1.01 2.17
C TYR A 193 5.77 2.34 2.76
N LYS A 194 6.29 2.35 4.00
CA LYS A 194 6.88 3.54 4.61
C LYS A 194 8.11 4.05 3.85
N ARG A 195 8.97 3.15 3.37
CA ARG A 195 10.16 3.51 2.59
C ARG A 195 9.81 4.17 1.26
N VAL A 196 8.72 3.74 0.62
CA VAL A 196 8.25 4.32 -0.65
C VAL A 196 7.62 5.70 -0.44
N MET A 197 6.92 5.89 0.69
CA MET A 197 6.27 7.16 1.04
C MET A 197 7.23 8.19 1.67
N SER A 198 8.32 7.76 2.31
CA SER A 198 9.33 8.64 2.94
C SER A 198 10.31 9.22 1.94
#